data_AF-A0AAE0WAZ2-F1
#
_entry.id   AF-A0AAE0WAZ2-F1
#
_cell.length_a   1.000
_cell.length_b   1.000
_cell.length_c   1.000
_cell.angle_alpha   90.00
_cell.angle_beta   90.00
_cell.angle_gamma   90.00
#
_symmetry.space_group_name_H-M   'P 1'
#
loop_
_entity.id
_entity.type
_entity.pdbx_description
1 polymer ?
#
loop_
_entity_poly.entity_id
_entity_poly.type
_entity_poly.pdbx_seq_one_letter_code
_entity_poly.pdbx_strand_id
1 'polypeptide(L)'
;MTDSRIPQQDLSLFTGKPAGAGEGAGPPVFAGISILIIHSMTALRHNLKRLFESLGAEVNVSEDIHSITAGGQPAPHLAVCEWQADSAPETVQILRRLNSAMLIYMLSKDADYEITRRAFQLGVTDILNIPFKPEALLSNIFQNLRSTQGLILPDVPSKVMQEALFTLPRIARSDFNVLITGETGTGKELIARAVHDLSGRSEAPFITVNCGAIPETLIESELFGHERGAFTGAVSARRGKFELAEGGTVFLDEIGDMPLKEQVKLLRVLEEHKIERVGGEKSLAVNIRIIAATSVNLEEAVRKGSFREDLFFRLNTLNITMPPLRERAEDIILLARHYLKKTFTEIRTVPPYPMPDDACRDLLMRYTWPGNVRELRNVMTRTAILLNPGRREISVADIPYRFDPEKIRPHHTRSAVTNETPPAGTRETHNPPSAAGEGAFTRTDLTQQNRIYNREYLSENNSGKYNSLPEVRGQRDYVYIAPGETMADIEMKAIRMTLAHTGGNKSEAARLLNISTRTLHRKLNPD
;
A
#
# COMPACT_ATOMS: atom_id res chain seq x y z
N MET A 1 -28.05 -21.88 19.01
CA MET A 1 -27.90 -22.11 17.55
C MET A 1 -28.44 -20.86 16.89
N THR A 2 -27.66 -19.91 16.36
CA THR A 2 -26.38 -19.93 15.64
C THR A 2 -25.57 -18.69 16.04
N ASP A 3 -24.40 -18.91 16.66
CA ASP A 3 -23.44 -17.87 17.07
C ASP A 3 -22.40 -17.75 15.94
N SER A 4 -22.57 -16.77 15.05
CA SER A 4 -21.64 -16.51 13.93
C SER A 4 -20.61 -15.47 14.36
N ARG A 5 -19.61 -15.90 15.14
CA ARG A 5 -18.44 -15.08 15.48
C ARG A 5 -17.46 -15.06 14.32
N ILE A 6 -17.23 -13.86 13.79
CA ILE A 6 -16.14 -13.56 12.85
C ILE A 6 -14.81 -13.60 13.62
N PRO A 7 -13.71 -14.20 13.12
CA PRO A 7 -12.46 -14.34 13.88
C PRO A 7 -11.68 -13.02 13.97
N GLN A 8 -11.42 -12.54 15.19
CA GLN A 8 -10.74 -11.28 15.56
C GLN A 8 -9.19 -11.24 15.37
N GLN A 9 -8.56 -12.05 14.52
CA GLN A 9 -7.09 -12.25 14.58
C GLN A 9 -6.25 -11.57 13.47
N ASP A 10 -6.80 -10.70 12.61
CA ASP A 10 -6.04 -9.99 11.56
C ASP A 10 -5.24 -8.76 12.01
N LEU A 11 -5.33 -8.41 13.29
CA LEU A 11 -4.74 -7.19 13.84
C LEU A 11 -3.29 -7.34 14.33
N SER A 12 -2.74 -8.55 14.47
CA SER A 12 -1.43 -8.77 15.15
C SER A 12 -0.18 -8.22 14.44
N LEU A 13 -0.28 -7.73 13.19
CA LEU A 13 0.75 -6.89 12.54
C LEU A 13 0.81 -5.47 13.06
N PHE A 14 -0.35 -4.97 13.47
CA PHE A 14 -0.62 -3.60 13.87
C PHE A 14 -1.10 -3.51 15.32
N THR A 15 -1.14 -4.64 16.05
CA THR A 15 -1.53 -4.74 17.46
C THR A 15 -0.60 -5.71 18.17
N GLY A 16 0.63 -5.28 18.44
CA GLY A 16 1.53 -5.99 19.34
C GLY A 16 1.10 -5.75 20.79
N LYS A 17 0.40 -6.70 21.42
CA LYS A 17 0.23 -6.74 22.88
C LYS A 17 1.15 -7.82 23.46
N PRO A 18 1.98 -7.52 24.48
CA PRO A 18 2.33 -8.50 25.49
C PRO A 18 1.20 -8.57 26.54
N ALA A 19 1.12 -9.69 27.25
CA ALA A 19 0.08 -9.95 28.24
C ALA A 19 0.13 -8.93 29.39
N GLY A 20 -0.98 -8.20 29.61
CA GLY A 20 -1.22 -7.43 30.83
C GLY A 20 -1.03 -5.91 30.75
N ALA A 21 -1.84 -5.20 29.95
CA ALA A 21 -2.17 -3.79 30.15
C ALA A 21 -3.43 -3.42 29.34
N GLY A 22 -4.20 -2.44 29.82
CA GLY A 22 -5.56 -2.08 29.39
C GLY A 22 -5.75 -1.80 27.89
N GLU A 23 -7.01 -1.89 27.46
CA GLU A 23 -7.52 -1.56 26.13
C GLU A 23 -7.45 -0.04 25.87
N GLY A 24 -7.13 0.42 24.64
CA GLY A 24 -7.35 1.82 24.23
C GLY A 24 -6.20 2.64 23.61
N ALA A 25 -5.03 2.09 23.26
CA ALA A 25 -3.97 2.85 22.57
C ALA A 25 -3.41 2.10 21.34
N GLY A 26 -3.30 2.81 20.20
CA GLY A 26 -2.76 2.28 18.93
C GLY A 26 -1.29 1.80 19.00
N PRO A 27 -0.74 1.21 17.92
CA PRO A 27 0.52 0.48 17.98
C PRO A 27 1.75 1.35 18.29
N PRO A 28 2.64 0.89 19.17
CA PRO A 28 3.95 1.51 19.35
C PRO A 28 4.93 1.09 18.24
N VAL A 29 5.29 2.04 17.38
CA VAL A 29 6.26 1.88 16.27
C VAL A 29 7.65 1.43 16.73
N PHE A 30 8.03 1.71 17.98
CA PHE A 30 9.33 1.38 18.60
C PHE A 30 9.21 0.31 19.71
N ALA A 31 8.18 -0.53 19.67
CA ALA A 31 7.99 -1.59 20.67
C ALA A 31 9.26 -2.46 20.85
N GLY A 32 9.77 -2.54 22.09
CA GLY A 32 10.98 -3.30 22.42
C GLY A 32 12.31 -2.60 22.07
N ILE A 33 12.27 -1.37 21.56
CA ILE A 33 13.46 -0.56 21.32
C ILE A 33 13.72 0.33 22.54
N SER A 34 14.80 0.03 23.25
CA SER A 34 15.39 0.94 24.24
C SER A 34 16.20 2.06 23.55
N ILE A 35 15.84 3.31 23.86
CA ILE A 35 16.43 4.55 23.36
C ILE A 35 17.05 5.32 24.54
N LEU A 36 18.28 5.78 24.35
CA LEU A 36 18.99 6.62 25.30
C LEU A 36 19.10 8.06 24.77
N ILE A 37 18.63 9.04 25.53
CA ILE A 37 18.71 10.47 25.18
C ILE A 37 19.67 11.16 26.14
N ILE A 38 20.73 11.78 25.63
CA ILE A 38 21.72 12.53 26.40
C ILE A 38 21.80 13.95 25.84
N HIS A 39 21.36 14.95 26.60
CA HIS A 39 21.41 16.33 26.11
C HIS A 39 21.40 17.30 27.30
N SER A 40 21.98 18.48 27.22
CA SER A 40 21.99 19.48 28.32
C SER A 40 20.63 20.20 28.48
N MET A 41 19.94 20.50 27.38
CA MET A 41 18.64 21.17 27.38
C MET A 41 17.46 20.28 27.84
N THR A 42 16.89 20.59 29.01
CA THR A 42 15.74 19.90 29.61
C THR A 42 14.51 19.85 28.70
N ALA A 43 14.18 20.95 28.03
CA ALA A 43 13.01 21.03 27.16
C ALA A 43 13.10 20.06 25.96
N LEU A 44 14.27 19.96 25.34
CA LEU A 44 14.49 19.08 24.19
C LEU A 44 14.46 17.61 24.61
N ARG A 45 15.09 17.28 25.74
CA ARG A 45 15.03 15.93 26.33
C ARG A 45 13.58 15.49 26.58
N HIS A 46 12.77 16.38 27.18
CA HIS A 46 11.37 16.07 27.49
C HIS A 46 10.52 15.90 26.22
N ASN A 47 10.75 16.72 25.20
CA ASN A 47 10.03 16.61 23.93
C ASN A 47 10.38 15.34 23.17
N LEU A 48 11.68 14.99 23.08
CA LEU A 48 12.12 13.76 22.45
C LEU A 48 11.65 12.53 23.23
N LYS A 49 11.69 12.57 24.55
CA LYS A 49 11.14 11.51 25.41
C LYS A 49 9.67 11.26 25.10
N ARG A 50 8.84 12.32 25.12
CA ARG A 50 7.40 12.21 24.80
C ARG A 50 7.16 11.71 23.39
N LEU A 51 7.97 12.14 22.42
CA LEU A 51 7.88 11.69 21.02
C LEU A 51 8.12 10.18 20.92
N PHE A 52 9.24 9.69 21.44
CA PHE A 52 9.61 8.28 21.35
C PHE A 52 8.73 7.37 22.22
N GLU A 53 8.32 7.81 23.41
CA GLU A 53 7.34 7.10 24.25
C GLU A 53 5.95 7.06 23.60
N SER A 54 5.52 8.12 22.90
CA SER A 54 4.26 8.10 22.14
C SER A 54 4.28 7.11 20.98
N LEU A 55 5.48 6.73 20.53
CA LEU A 55 5.73 5.67 19.57
C LEU A 55 6.09 4.35 20.26
N GLY A 56 6.01 4.28 21.59
CA GLY A 56 6.29 3.17 22.51
C GLY A 56 7.68 2.54 22.46
N ALA A 57 8.69 3.38 22.30
CA ALA A 57 10.05 3.05 22.73
C ALA A 57 10.15 3.06 24.27
N GLU A 58 11.09 2.30 24.82
CA GLU A 58 11.55 2.50 26.20
C GLU A 58 12.60 3.60 26.19
N VAL A 59 12.32 4.75 26.82
CA VAL A 59 13.20 5.93 26.70
C VAL A 59 13.86 6.27 28.02
N ASN A 60 15.18 6.14 28.04
CA ASN A 60 16.02 6.62 29.12
C ASN A 60 16.59 7.99 28.78
N VAL A 61 16.56 8.90 29.75
CA VAL A 61 16.99 10.27 29.57
C VAL A 61 18.05 10.60 30.60
N SER A 62 19.13 11.22 30.15
CA SER A 62 20.21 11.69 30.99
C SER A 62 20.70 13.08 30.55
N GLU A 63 21.32 13.80 31.47
CA GLU A 63 22.05 15.04 31.17
C GLU A 63 23.49 14.76 30.74
N ASP A 64 24.06 13.66 31.23
CA ASP A 64 25.47 13.31 31.06
C ASP A 64 25.67 11.79 30.92
N ILE A 65 26.61 11.39 30.07
CA ILE A 65 26.97 10.00 29.79
C ILE A 65 27.47 9.28 31.05
N HIS A 66 28.15 9.98 31.97
CA HIS A 66 28.74 9.39 33.18
C HIS A 66 27.73 9.02 34.27
N SER A 67 26.51 9.58 34.21
CA SER A 67 25.45 9.27 35.17
C SER A 67 24.69 7.98 34.83
N ILE A 68 25.00 7.36 33.69
CA ILE A 68 24.41 6.08 33.26
C ILE A 68 25.13 4.96 34.01
N THR A 69 24.52 4.49 35.09
CA THR A 69 25.01 3.32 35.83
C THR A 69 24.69 2.04 35.07
N ALA A 70 25.68 1.15 34.95
CA ALA A 70 25.57 -0.15 34.27
C ALA A 70 24.71 -1.18 35.04
N GLY A 71 23.63 -0.74 35.69
CA GLY A 71 22.78 -1.53 36.57
C GLY A 71 21.46 -1.93 35.89
N GLY A 72 21.36 -3.20 35.47
CA GLY A 72 20.10 -3.94 35.32
C GLY A 72 19.14 -3.56 34.18
N GLN A 73 19.45 -2.56 33.36
CA GLN A 73 18.61 -2.14 32.22
C GLN A 73 19.06 -2.83 30.91
N PRO A 74 18.13 -3.11 29.97
CA PRO A 74 18.49 -3.63 28.65
C PRO A 74 19.41 -2.63 27.91
N ALA A 75 20.42 -3.15 27.21
CA ALA A 75 21.35 -2.31 26.47
C ALA A 75 20.60 -1.48 25.41
N PRO A 76 20.83 -0.16 25.33
CA PRO A 76 20.11 0.67 24.37
C PRO A 76 20.46 0.26 22.94
N HIS A 77 19.44 0.28 22.07
CA HIS A 77 19.61 0.01 20.65
C HIS A 77 19.96 1.28 19.87
N LEU A 78 19.56 2.43 20.42
CA LEU A 78 19.73 3.73 19.80
C LEU A 78 20.06 4.79 20.86
N ALA A 79 20.97 5.69 20.53
CA ALA A 79 21.31 6.85 21.35
C ALA A 79 21.11 8.15 20.56
N VAL A 80 20.50 9.15 21.18
CA VAL A 80 20.41 10.53 20.67
C VAL A 80 21.16 11.43 21.65
N CYS A 81 22.30 11.96 21.21
CA CYS A 81 23.26 12.66 22.06
C CYS A 81 23.50 14.09 21.58
N GLU A 82 23.79 15.01 22.49
CA GLU A 82 24.31 16.33 22.15
C GLU A 82 25.75 16.23 21.63
N TRP A 83 26.05 16.93 20.54
CA TRP A 83 27.40 17.04 20.02
C TRP A 83 28.21 18.04 20.83
N GLN A 84 29.31 17.56 21.42
CA GLN A 84 30.31 18.38 22.08
C GLN A 84 31.69 17.94 21.61
N ALA A 85 32.46 18.85 20.99
CA ALA A 85 33.69 18.48 20.29
C ALA A 85 34.75 17.80 21.16
N ASP A 86 34.83 18.18 22.44
CA ASP A 86 35.83 17.68 23.39
C ASP A 86 35.44 16.31 23.99
N SER A 87 34.16 16.09 24.26
CA SER A 87 33.63 14.88 24.91
C SER A 87 33.01 13.86 23.95
N ALA A 88 32.78 14.21 22.68
CA ALA A 88 32.19 13.32 21.67
C ALA A 88 32.98 12.01 21.48
N PRO A 89 34.33 11.99 21.41
CA PRO A 89 35.07 10.75 21.28
C PRO A 89 34.86 9.80 22.46
N GLU A 90 34.87 10.34 23.69
CA GLU A 90 34.65 9.56 24.91
C GLU A 90 33.21 9.03 24.98
N THR A 91 32.24 9.88 24.65
CA THR A 91 30.82 9.52 24.62
C THR A 91 30.57 8.37 23.65
N VAL A 92 31.09 8.46 22.42
CA VAL A 92 30.92 7.39 21.42
C VAL A 92 31.61 6.10 21.86
N GLN A 93 32.79 6.18 22.48
CA GLN A 93 33.46 4.99 23.03
C GLN A 93 32.63 4.31 24.13
N ILE A 94 32.05 5.08 25.04
CA ILE A 94 31.18 4.53 26.11
C ILE A 94 29.94 3.86 25.49
N LEU A 95 29.26 4.53 24.55
CA LEU A 95 28.08 3.99 23.88
C LEU A 95 28.39 2.70 23.11
N ARG A 96 29.55 2.64 22.44
CA ARG A 96 30.00 1.44 21.73
C ARG A 96 30.37 0.28 22.66
N ARG A 97 30.82 0.55 23.89
CA ARG A 97 31.03 -0.47 24.93
C ARG A 97 29.71 -1.05 25.46
N LEU A 98 28.66 -0.22 25.53
CA LEU A 98 27.33 -0.66 25.94
C LEU A 98 26.66 -1.53 24.88
N ASN A 99 26.75 -1.12 23.61
CA ASN A 99 26.28 -1.90 22.48
C ASN A 99 27.07 -1.54 21.22
N SER A 100 27.86 -2.49 20.71
CA SER A 100 28.73 -2.28 19.56
C SER A 100 27.94 -1.97 18.28
N ALA A 101 26.72 -2.47 18.15
CA ALA A 101 25.82 -2.26 17.01
C ALA A 101 24.83 -1.08 17.20
N MET A 102 24.98 -0.29 18.27
CA MET A 102 24.08 0.83 18.58
C MET A 102 24.03 1.87 17.45
N LEU A 103 22.84 2.39 17.14
CA LEU A 103 22.73 3.57 16.28
C LEU A 103 22.95 4.83 17.12
N ILE A 104 23.88 5.70 16.70
CA ILE A 104 24.26 6.89 17.47
C ILE A 104 23.92 8.12 16.63
N TYR A 105 22.98 8.92 17.10
CA TYR A 105 22.57 10.19 16.50
C TYR A 105 23.11 11.34 17.33
N MET A 106 23.81 12.27 16.69
CA MET A 106 24.32 13.46 17.34
C MET A 106 23.47 14.68 16.99
N LEU A 107 23.22 15.56 17.96
CA LEU A 107 22.48 16.81 17.79
C LEU A 107 23.43 17.98 18.00
N SER A 108 23.62 18.83 17.00
CA SER A 108 24.48 20.02 17.07
C SER A 108 23.66 21.28 16.81
N LYS A 109 24.08 22.43 17.30
CA LYS A 109 23.47 23.73 16.91
C LYS A 109 23.99 24.21 15.55
N ASP A 110 25.27 23.94 15.27
CA ASP A 110 25.99 24.41 14.08
C ASP A 110 26.89 23.31 13.50
N ALA A 111 26.33 22.15 13.16
CA ALA A 111 27.07 21.13 12.41
C ALA A 111 27.38 21.63 11.00
N ASP A 112 28.67 21.86 10.77
CA ASP A 112 29.27 22.10 9.47
C ASP A 112 29.88 20.81 8.90
N TYR A 113 30.54 20.92 7.75
CA TYR A 113 31.19 19.80 7.09
C TYR A 113 32.29 19.15 7.95
N GLU A 114 33.07 19.93 8.69
CA GLU A 114 34.16 19.41 9.51
C GLU A 114 33.67 18.65 10.74
N ILE A 115 32.66 19.18 11.42
CA ILE A 115 31.98 18.52 12.54
C ILE A 115 31.33 17.22 12.06
N THR A 116 30.62 17.26 10.93
CA THR A 116 29.96 16.09 10.33
C THR A 116 30.97 15.00 9.96
N ARG A 117 32.06 15.37 9.30
CA ARG A 117 33.15 14.45 8.94
C ARG A 117 33.76 13.80 10.18
N ARG A 118 34.02 14.59 11.23
CA ARG A 118 34.59 14.10 12.50
C ARG A 118 33.64 13.16 13.23
N ALA A 119 32.34 13.44 13.24
CA ALA A 119 31.32 12.57 13.82
C ALA A 119 31.31 11.20 13.14
N PHE A 120 31.32 11.15 11.80
CA PHE A 120 31.35 9.89 11.06
C PHE A 120 32.63 9.09 11.27
N GLN A 121 33.79 9.76 11.38
CA GLN A 121 35.07 9.08 11.71
C GLN A 121 35.05 8.40 13.08
N LEU A 122 34.28 8.93 14.04
CA LEU A 122 34.09 8.32 15.35
C LEU A 122 33.07 7.16 15.33
N GLY A 123 32.38 6.94 14.21
CA GLY A 123 31.35 5.90 14.08
C GLY A 123 29.97 6.36 14.52
N VAL A 124 29.67 7.66 14.49
CA VAL A 124 28.29 8.18 14.63
C VAL A 124 27.48 7.79 13.40
N THR A 125 26.20 7.44 13.59
CA THR A 125 25.28 7.06 12.51
C THR A 125 24.85 8.26 11.68
N ASP A 126 24.51 9.37 12.35
CA ASP A 126 24.12 10.62 11.69
C ASP A 126 24.22 11.82 12.65
N ILE A 127 24.27 13.04 12.11
CA ILE A 127 24.28 14.30 12.87
C ILE A 127 23.19 15.25 12.37
N LEU A 128 22.41 15.83 13.27
CA LEU A 128 21.32 16.74 12.96
C LEU A 128 21.52 18.13 13.58
N ASN A 129 21.18 19.17 12.82
CA ASN A 129 21.21 20.56 13.28
C ASN A 129 19.93 20.93 14.05
N ILE A 130 20.09 21.55 15.21
CA ILE A 130 19.02 22.17 16.00
C ILE A 130 18.86 23.62 15.50
N PRO A 131 17.64 24.04 15.09
CA PRO A 131 16.38 23.32 15.17
C PRO A 131 16.21 22.30 14.03
N PHE A 132 15.79 21.08 14.37
CA PHE A 132 15.42 20.05 13.41
C PHE A 132 13.91 19.80 13.43
N LYS A 133 13.43 19.32 12.29
CA LYS A 133 12.09 18.75 12.14
C LYS A 133 12.10 17.31 12.71
N PRO A 134 11.24 16.95 13.67
CA PRO A 134 11.16 15.58 14.21
C PRO A 134 11.05 14.49 13.13
N GLU A 135 10.42 14.83 12.00
CA GLU A 135 10.26 14.00 10.82
C GLU A 135 11.60 13.57 10.20
N ALA A 136 12.59 14.47 10.17
CA ALA A 136 13.91 14.18 9.63
C ALA A 136 14.68 13.19 10.53
N LEU A 137 14.60 13.39 11.85
CA LEU A 137 15.21 12.48 12.82
C LEU A 137 14.60 11.08 12.71
N LEU A 138 13.27 10.98 12.73
CA LEU A 138 12.58 9.70 12.64
C LEU A 138 12.86 8.98 11.32
N SER A 139 12.81 9.69 10.19
CA SER A 139 13.12 9.11 8.87
C SER A 139 14.52 8.50 8.83
N ASN A 140 15.53 9.21 9.38
CA ASN A 140 16.91 8.72 9.40
C ASN A 140 17.08 7.53 10.36
N ILE A 141 16.38 7.55 11.50
CA ILE A 141 16.32 6.41 12.44
C ILE A 141 15.74 5.18 11.74
N PHE A 142 14.60 5.31 11.07
CA PHE A 142 13.98 4.20 10.35
C PHE A 142 14.86 3.65 9.23
N GLN A 143 15.56 4.52 8.49
CA GLN A 143 16.45 4.09 7.42
C GLN A 143 17.66 3.30 7.93
N ASN A 144 18.27 3.72 9.03
CA ASN A 144 19.48 3.07 9.54
C ASN A 144 19.19 1.82 10.37
N LEU A 145 18.03 1.76 11.02
CA LEU A 145 17.52 0.51 11.58
C LEU A 145 17.42 -0.55 10.47
N ARG A 146 17.01 -0.18 9.25
CA ARG A 146 16.91 -1.10 8.09
C ARG A 146 18.25 -1.63 7.58
N SER A 147 19.30 -0.82 7.65
CA SER A 147 20.63 -1.14 7.10
C SER A 147 21.51 -1.97 8.06
N THR A 148 21.18 -2.01 9.36
CA THR A 148 22.01 -2.68 10.36
C THR A 148 21.69 -4.18 10.41
N GLN A 149 22.48 -4.98 9.70
CA GLN A 149 22.39 -6.45 9.75
C GLN A 149 22.58 -6.94 11.20
N GLY A 150 21.54 -7.53 11.78
CA GLY A 150 21.61 -8.18 13.10
C GLY A 150 20.60 -7.66 14.13
N LEU A 151 20.00 -6.49 13.91
CA LEU A 151 18.80 -6.09 14.64
C LEU A 151 17.58 -6.72 13.96
N ILE A 152 16.83 -7.54 14.69
CA ILE A 152 15.51 -8.01 14.26
C ILE A 152 14.65 -6.75 14.16
N LEU A 153 14.59 -6.18 12.96
CA LEU A 153 13.79 -5.00 12.67
C LEU A 153 12.35 -5.24 13.13
N PRO A 154 11.75 -4.33 13.92
CA PRO A 154 10.30 -4.23 13.94
C PRO A 154 9.83 -3.98 12.51
N ASP A 155 8.62 -4.42 12.18
CA ASP A 155 8.11 -4.39 10.82
C ASP A 155 7.83 -2.94 10.35
N VAL A 156 8.86 -2.20 9.89
CA VAL A 156 8.76 -0.78 9.52
C VAL A 156 8.18 -0.61 8.09
N PRO A 157 7.04 0.07 7.91
CA PRO A 157 6.44 0.32 6.59
C PRO A 157 7.30 1.18 5.66
N SER A 158 7.07 1.11 4.36
CA SER A 158 7.72 1.88 3.28
C SER A 158 7.58 3.39 3.46
N LYS A 159 8.49 4.17 2.87
CA LYS A 159 8.45 5.65 2.95
C LYS A 159 7.11 6.23 2.49
N VAL A 160 6.54 5.67 1.41
CA VAL A 160 5.23 6.09 0.86
C VAL A 160 4.11 5.83 1.87
N MET A 161 4.17 4.69 2.56
CA MET A 161 3.20 4.37 3.63
C MET A 161 3.43 5.23 4.87
N GLN A 162 4.68 5.53 5.22
CA GLN A 162 4.99 6.44 6.33
C GLN A 162 4.42 7.84 6.10
N GLU A 163 4.51 8.38 4.89
CA GLU A 163 3.90 9.66 4.52
C GLU A 163 2.37 9.65 4.70
N ALA A 164 1.71 8.57 4.27
CA ALA A 164 0.26 8.40 4.46
C ALA A 164 -0.14 8.25 5.94
N LEU A 165 0.69 7.56 6.75
CA LEU A 165 0.47 7.35 8.17
C LEU A 165 0.85 8.58 9.02
N PHE A 166 1.73 9.43 8.52
CA PHE A 166 2.26 10.58 9.27
C PHE A 166 1.17 11.60 9.63
N THR A 167 0.22 11.81 8.72
CA THR A 167 -0.91 12.73 8.96
C THR A 167 -2.00 12.13 9.84
N LEU A 168 -1.96 10.81 10.06
CA LEU A 168 -3.04 10.06 10.68
C LEU A 168 -3.33 10.51 12.13
N PRO A 169 -2.35 10.76 13.02
CA PRO A 169 -2.63 11.30 14.35
C PRO A 169 -3.26 12.69 14.32
N ARG A 170 -2.90 13.55 13.35
CA ARG A 170 -3.49 14.89 13.21
C ARG A 170 -4.93 14.81 12.73
N ILE A 171 -5.20 13.93 11.77
CA ILE A 171 -6.55 13.66 11.24
C ILE A 171 -7.44 13.06 12.34
N ALA A 172 -6.92 12.11 13.11
CA ALA A 172 -7.64 11.41 14.17
C ALA A 172 -8.13 12.34 15.29
N ARG A 173 -7.36 13.39 15.62
CA ARG A 173 -7.72 14.39 16.64
C ARG A 173 -8.84 15.34 16.25
N SER A 174 -9.16 15.44 14.95
CA SER A 174 -10.30 16.24 14.48
C SER A 174 -11.58 15.40 14.40
N ASP A 175 -12.75 16.02 14.53
CA ASP A 175 -14.05 15.35 14.29
C ASP A 175 -14.50 15.44 12.82
N PHE A 176 -13.67 15.99 11.92
CA PHE A 176 -14.01 16.10 10.51
C PHE A 176 -14.11 14.73 9.82
N ASN A 177 -14.93 14.70 8.77
CA ASN A 177 -15.08 13.54 7.91
C ASN A 177 -13.77 13.21 7.21
N VAL A 178 -13.50 11.91 7.07
CA VAL A 178 -12.30 11.42 6.40
C VAL A 178 -12.72 10.56 5.22
N LEU A 179 -12.26 10.90 4.03
CA LEU A 179 -12.36 10.09 2.83
C LEU A 179 -11.04 9.33 2.61
N ILE A 180 -11.12 8.01 2.52
CA ILE A 180 -9.98 7.13 2.25
C ILE A 180 -10.12 6.60 0.82
N THR A 181 -9.20 7.00 -0.04
CA THR A 181 -9.19 6.58 -1.45
C THR A 181 -8.10 5.55 -1.68
N GLY A 182 -8.31 4.66 -2.65
CA GLY A 182 -7.28 3.73 -3.11
C GLY A 182 -7.85 2.41 -3.58
N GLU A 183 -7.04 1.67 -4.35
CA GLU A 183 -7.45 0.43 -4.98
C GLU A 183 -7.98 -0.60 -3.97
N THR A 184 -8.78 -1.55 -4.47
CA THR A 184 -9.28 -2.66 -3.67
C THR A 184 -8.11 -3.45 -3.07
N GLY A 185 -8.22 -3.77 -1.78
CA GLY A 185 -7.21 -4.57 -1.08
C GLY A 185 -5.95 -3.79 -0.65
N THR A 186 -5.94 -2.45 -0.70
CA THR A 186 -4.81 -1.63 -0.21
C THR A 186 -4.73 -1.48 1.31
N GLY A 187 -5.81 -1.82 2.04
CA GLY A 187 -5.88 -1.74 3.50
C GLY A 187 -6.68 -0.55 4.05
N LYS A 188 -7.62 0.01 3.27
CA LYS A 188 -8.46 1.16 3.68
C LYS A 188 -9.18 0.96 5.02
N GLU A 189 -9.73 -0.23 5.27
CA GLU A 189 -10.40 -0.57 6.54
C GLU A 189 -9.46 -0.49 7.75
N LEU A 190 -8.20 -0.93 7.59
CA LEU A 190 -7.20 -0.85 8.66
C LEU A 190 -6.88 0.61 9.01
N ILE A 191 -6.77 1.47 8.00
CA ILE A 191 -6.57 2.91 8.20
C ILE A 191 -7.77 3.57 8.85
N ALA A 192 -8.99 3.22 8.43
CA ALA A 192 -10.21 3.72 9.07
C ALA A 192 -10.27 3.37 10.55
N ARG A 193 -9.92 2.12 10.89
CA ARG A 193 -9.81 1.67 12.28
C ARG A 193 -8.73 2.44 13.03
N ALA A 194 -7.54 2.61 12.46
CA ALA A 194 -6.47 3.39 13.07
C ALA A 194 -6.89 4.86 13.34
N VAL A 195 -7.64 5.49 12.44
CA VAL A 195 -8.16 6.85 12.64
C VAL A 195 -9.12 6.89 13.83
N HIS A 196 -9.96 5.88 14.00
CA HIS A 196 -10.86 5.77 15.15
C HIS A 196 -10.09 5.53 16.46
N ASP A 197 -9.17 4.56 16.48
CA ASP A 197 -8.39 4.17 17.66
C ASP A 197 -7.50 5.32 18.18
N LEU A 198 -7.06 6.23 17.30
CA LEU A 198 -6.28 7.43 17.67
C LEU A 198 -7.14 8.67 17.94
N SER A 199 -8.46 8.57 17.82
CA SER A 199 -9.37 9.71 18.02
C SER A 199 -9.81 9.85 19.47
N GLY A 200 -10.46 10.97 19.81
CA GLY A 200 -11.13 11.12 21.10
C GLY A 200 -12.33 10.18 21.32
N ARG A 201 -12.68 9.36 20.32
CA ARG A 201 -13.80 8.42 20.32
C ARG A 201 -13.33 6.96 20.36
N SER A 202 -12.08 6.67 20.69
CA SER A 202 -11.49 5.32 20.66
C SER A 202 -12.24 4.28 21.50
N GLU A 203 -12.84 4.70 22.62
CA GLU A 203 -13.62 3.83 23.51
C GLU A 203 -15.10 3.69 23.08
N ALA A 204 -15.52 4.44 22.06
CA ALA A 204 -16.89 4.45 21.57
C ALA A 204 -17.07 3.45 20.40
N PRO A 205 -18.31 3.12 19.99
CA PRO A 205 -18.53 2.12 18.95
C PRO A 205 -17.90 2.49 17.60
N PHE A 206 -17.19 1.53 17.00
CA PHE A 206 -16.77 1.59 15.60
C PHE A 206 -17.66 0.68 14.75
N ILE A 207 -18.63 1.27 14.04
CA ILE A 207 -19.61 0.54 13.25
C ILE A 207 -19.19 0.55 11.78
N THR A 208 -18.99 -0.63 11.20
CA THR A 208 -18.64 -0.78 9.78
C THR A 208 -19.87 -1.10 8.94
N VAL A 209 -19.94 -0.49 7.76
CA VAL A 209 -20.99 -0.75 6.76
C VAL A 209 -20.34 -0.79 5.39
N ASN A 210 -20.45 -1.92 4.70
CA ASN A 210 -20.03 -2.03 3.30
C ASN A 210 -21.23 -1.77 2.40
N CYS A 211 -21.20 -0.66 1.66
CA CYS A 211 -22.33 -0.20 0.85
C CYS A 211 -22.60 -1.10 -0.36
N GLY A 212 -21.55 -1.73 -0.92
CA GLY A 212 -21.67 -2.65 -2.05
C GLY A 212 -22.13 -4.07 -1.66
N ALA A 213 -22.02 -4.46 -0.38
CA ALA A 213 -22.40 -5.79 0.09
C ALA A 213 -23.88 -5.92 0.51
N ILE A 214 -24.56 -4.80 0.78
CA ILE A 214 -25.96 -4.79 1.20
C ILE A 214 -26.84 -4.57 -0.04
N PRO A 215 -27.90 -5.38 -0.24
CA PRO A 215 -28.84 -5.12 -1.33
C PRO A 215 -29.41 -3.70 -1.28
N GLU A 216 -29.56 -3.06 -2.43
CA GLU A 216 -30.09 -1.69 -2.56
C GLU A 216 -31.45 -1.51 -1.89
N THR A 217 -32.28 -2.56 -1.82
CA THR A 217 -33.58 -2.50 -1.15
C THR A 217 -33.49 -2.49 0.38
N LEU A 218 -32.35 -2.87 0.96
CA LEU A 218 -32.16 -3.05 2.41
C LEU A 218 -31.19 -2.03 3.01
N ILE A 219 -30.33 -1.40 2.21
CA ILE A 219 -29.33 -0.44 2.70
C ILE A 219 -29.97 0.71 3.48
N GLU A 220 -31.11 1.22 3.03
CA GLU A 220 -31.88 2.28 3.71
C GLU A 220 -32.28 1.82 5.13
N SER A 221 -32.91 0.65 5.25
CA SER A 221 -33.33 0.12 6.54
C SER A 221 -32.17 -0.29 7.44
N GLU A 222 -31.04 -0.75 6.90
CA GLU A 222 -29.88 -1.10 7.71
C GLU A 222 -29.20 0.17 8.26
N LEU A 223 -29.00 1.20 7.43
CA LEU A 223 -28.36 2.45 7.85
C LEU A 223 -29.22 3.26 8.83
N PHE A 224 -30.48 3.50 8.48
CA PHE A 224 -31.36 4.43 9.20
C PHE A 224 -32.31 3.74 10.18
N GLY A 225 -32.49 2.42 10.08
CA GLY A 225 -33.49 1.69 10.86
C GLY A 225 -34.90 1.86 10.31
N HIS A 226 -35.86 1.15 10.90
CA HIS A 226 -37.26 1.22 10.49
C HIS A 226 -38.21 1.17 11.68
N GLU A 227 -39.37 1.79 11.50
CA GLU A 227 -40.50 1.63 12.41
C GLU A 227 -41.32 0.38 12.07
N ARG A 228 -42.12 -0.08 13.02
CA ARG A 228 -43.03 -1.21 12.79
C ARG A 228 -44.01 -0.85 11.66
N GLY A 229 -44.13 -1.72 10.67
CA GLY A 229 -45.03 -1.52 9.53
C GLY A 229 -44.47 -0.65 8.40
N ALA A 230 -43.19 -0.28 8.43
CA ALA A 230 -42.55 0.54 7.40
C ALA A 230 -42.54 -0.11 5.99
N PHE A 231 -42.51 -1.44 5.91
CA PHE A 231 -42.60 -2.22 4.67
C PHE A 231 -43.17 -3.62 4.96
N THR A 232 -43.50 -4.37 3.90
CA THR A 232 -43.99 -5.75 4.01
C THR A 232 -42.92 -6.65 4.65
N GLY A 233 -43.14 -7.05 5.91
CA GLY A 233 -42.18 -7.83 6.71
C GLY A 233 -41.59 -7.09 7.92
N ALA A 234 -41.87 -5.79 8.10
CA ALA A 234 -41.44 -5.01 9.25
C ALA A 234 -42.30 -5.30 10.51
N VAL A 235 -42.13 -6.48 11.10
CA VAL A 235 -42.93 -6.96 12.25
C VAL A 235 -42.66 -6.15 13.53
N SER A 236 -41.43 -5.65 13.69
CA SER A 236 -40.98 -4.85 14.84
C SER A 236 -40.10 -3.70 14.39
N ALA A 237 -40.03 -2.62 15.16
CA ALA A 237 -39.08 -1.55 14.90
C ALA A 237 -37.63 -2.02 15.14
N ARG A 238 -36.69 -1.53 14.32
CA ARG A 238 -35.25 -1.86 14.43
C ARG A 238 -34.41 -0.60 14.30
N ARG A 239 -33.44 -0.45 15.20
CA ARG A 239 -32.46 0.65 15.17
C ARG A 239 -31.49 0.48 14.01
N GLY A 240 -31.18 1.58 13.32
CA GLY A 240 -30.21 1.61 12.23
C GLY A 240 -28.75 1.66 12.71
N LYS A 241 -27.81 1.45 11.78
CA LYS A 241 -26.36 1.55 12.04
C LYS A 241 -25.95 2.92 12.56
N PHE A 242 -26.56 4.00 12.08
CA PHE A 242 -26.28 5.35 12.58
C PHE A 242 -26.67 5.51 14.05
N GLU A 243 -27.82 4.98 14.48
CA GLU A 243 -28.22 4.99 15.89
C GLU A 243 -27.32 4.12 16.76
N LEU A 244 -26.86 2.98 16.23
CA LEU A 244 -25.98 2.06 16.96
C LEU A 244 -24.57 2.65 17.14
N ALA A 245 -24.20 3.62 16.32
CA ALA A 245 -22.90 4.28 16.35
C ALA A 245 -22.88 5.56 17.20
N GLU A 246 -23.95 5.85 17.96
CA GLU A 246 -24.06 7.07 18.76
C GLU A 246 -22.83 7.31 19.66
N GLY A 247 -22.26 8.51 19.59
CA GLY A 247 -21.01 8.89 20.27
C GLY A 247 -19.74 8.36 19.61
N GLY A 248 -19.85 7.40 18.69
CA GLY A 248 -18.76 6.68 18.05
C GLY A 248 -18.46 7.12 16.62
N THR A 249 -18.05 6.15 15.81
CA THR A 249 -17.62 6.34 14.42
C THR A 249 -18.31 5.34 13.50
N VAL A 250 -18.77 5.81 12.34
CA VAL A 250 -19.30 4.98 11.25
C VAL A 250 -18.30 4.94 10.13
N PHE A 251 -17.88 3.74 9.76
CA PHE A 251 -17.05 3.48 8.60
C PHE A 251 -17.91 2.98 7.43
N LEU A 252 -18.00 3.80 6.38
CA LEU A 252 -18.72 3.52 5.14
C LEU A 252 -17.72 3.02 4.09
N ASP A 253 -17.62 1.71 3.91
CA ASP A 253 -16.78 1.10 2.88
C ASP A 253 -17.49 1.04 1.53
N GLU A 254 -16.71 1.19 0.47
CA GLU A 254 -17.16 1.34 -0.93
C GLU A 254 -18.33 2.33 -1.09
N ILE A 255 -18.17 3.56 -0.56
CA ILE A 255 -19.20 4.61 -0.61
C ILE A 255 -19.65 4.95 -2.04
N GLY A 256 -18.79 4.70 -3.04
CA GLY A 256 -19.12 4.88 -4.45
C GLY A 256 -20.25 3.99 -4.96
N ASP A 257 -20.52 2.87 -4.28
CA ASP A 257 -21.62 1.94 -4.62
C ASP A 257 -22.95 2.30 -3.94
N MET A 258 -22.99 3.38 -3.14
CA MET A 258 -24.22 3.80 -2.47
C MET A 258 -25.25 4.33 -3.49
N PRO A 259 -26.51 3.86 -3.45
CA PRO A 259 -27.58 4.38 -4.32
C PRO A 259 -27.81 5.89 -4.15
N LEU A 260 -28.12 6.60 -5.25
CA LEU A 260 -28.32 8.05 -5.25
C LEU A 260 -29.38 8.53 -4.25
N LYS A 261 -30.43 7.76 -4.02
CA LYS A 261 -31.49 8.07 -3.05
C LYS A 261 -30.94 8.13 -1.62
N GLU A 262 -30.06 7.20 -1.28
CA GLU A 262 -29.46 7.13 0.06
C GLU A 262 -28.33 8.15 0.24
N GLN A 263 -27.65 8.54 -0.85
CA GLN A 263 -26.70 9.65 -0.83
C GLN A 263 -27.35 10.96 -0.37
N VAL A 264 -28.60 11.24 -0.78
CA VAL A 264 -29.35 12.43 -0.32
C VAL A 264 -29.58 12.39 1.19
N LYS A 265 -29.94 11.23 1.73
CA LYS A 265 -30.17 11.08 3.16
C LYS A 265 -28.86 11.17 3.95
N LEU A 266 -27.79 10.55 3.47
CA LEU A 266 -26.47 10.63 4.08
C LEU A 266 -25.98 12.08 4.14
N LEU A 267 -26.21 12.88 3.10
CA LEU A 267 -25.88 14.31 3.12
C LEU A 267 -26.58 15.03 4.29
N ARG A 268 -27.89 14.77 4.50
CA ARG A 268 -28.62 15.33 5.65
C ARG A 268 -28.03 14.89 7.00
N VAL A 269 -27.56 13.65 7.11
CA VAL A 269 -26.86 13.20 8.34
C VAL A 269 -25.58 14.00 8.57
N LEU A 270 -24.81 14.26 7.51
CA LEU A 270 -23.54 15.00 7.57
C LEU A 270 -23.70 16.50 7.82
N GLU A 271 -24.85 17.07 7.51
CA GLU A 271 -25.14 18.51 7.65
C GLU A 271 -25.97 18.82 8.91
N GLU A 272 -27.04 18.05 9.14
CA GLU A 272 -28.02 18.32 10.19
C GLU A 272 -27.77 17.52 11.47
N HIS A 273 -26.89 16.50 11.42
CA HIS A 273 -26.65 15.56 12.52
C HIS A 273 -27.93 14.91 13.03
N LYS A 274 -28.84 14.60 12.10
CA LYS A 274 -30.15 14.00 12.37
C LYS A 274 -30.43 12.88 11.40
N ILE A 275 -31.19 11.89 11.86
CA ILE A 275 -31.69 10.79 11.04
C ILE A 275 -33.21 10.64 11.22
N GLU A 276 -33.84 10.04 10.23
CA GLU A 276 -35.24 9.63 10.26
C GLU A 276 -35.32 8.14 9.92
N ARG A 277 -36.04 7.37 10.74
CA ARG A 277 -36.27 5.96 10.47
C ARG A 277 -37.18 5.79 9.27
N VAL A 278 -37.02 4.69 8.53
CA VAL A 278 -37.93 4.35 7.44
C VAL A 278 -39.35 4.18 7.98
N GLY A 279 -40.30 4.89 7.35
CA GLY A 279 -41.71 4.90 7.75
C GLY A 279 -42.03 5.72 9.01
N GLY A 280 -41.06 6.44 9.56
CA GLY A 280 -41.25 7.33 10.72
C GLY A 280 -40.97 8.79 10.38
N GLU A 281 -41.70 9.71 11.02
CA GLU A 281 -41.51 11.16 10.88
C GLU A 281 -40.65 11.75 12.01
N LYS A 282 -40.26 10.93 12.99
CA LYS A 282 -39.47 11.39 14.13
C LYS A 282 -38.01 11.56 13.76
N SER A 283 -37.56 12.81 13.74
CA SER A 283 -36.15 13.17 13.63
C SER A 283 -35.40 12.84 14.92
N LEU A 284 -34.30 12.10 14.81
CA LEU A 284 -33.42 11.70 15.91
C LEU A 284 -32.06 12.36 15.73
N ALA A 285 -31.63 13.16 16.69
CA ALA A 285 -30.27 13.71 16.69
C ALA A 285 -29.26 12.59 16.92
N VAL A 286 -28.16 12.61 16.17
CA VAL A 286 -27.06 11.63 16.26
C VAL A 286 -25.72 12.34 16.32
N ASN A 287 -24.85 11.91 17.24
CA ASN A 287 -23.49 12.41 17.35
C ASN A 287 -22.50 11.34 16.87
N ILE A 288 -22.27 11.30 15.55
CA ILE A 288 -21.38 10.32 14.92
C ILE A 288 -20.29 11.00 14.10
N ARG A 289 -19.11 10.38 14.08
CA ARG A 289 -18.06 10.71 13.12
C ARG A 289 -18.16 9.78 11.91
N ILE A 290 -18.02 10.29 10.69
CA ILE A 290 -18.06 9.48 9.47
C ILE A 290 -16.66 9.36 8.85
N ILE A 291 -16.27 8.13 8.55
CA ILE A 291 -15.10 7.79 7.73
C ILE A 291 -15.64 7.03 6.52
N ALA A 292 -15.35 7.51 5.31
CA ALA A 292 -15.76 6.85 4.08
C ALA A 292 -14.54 6.29 3.35
N ALA A 293 -14.70 5.15 2.67
CA ALA A 293 -13.68 4.57 1.81
C ALA A 293 -14.26 4.20 0.44
N THR A 294 -13.43 4.30 -0.60
CA THR A 294 -13.82 3.95 -1.97
C THR A 294 -12.62 3.50 -2.79
N SER A 295 -12.86 2.53 -3.68
CA SER A 295 -11.95 2.18 -4.77
C SER A 295 -12.25 2.90 -6.09
N VAL A 296 -13.44 3.51 -6.19
CA VAL A 296 -13.90 4.24 -7.37
C VAL A 296 -13.39 5.68 -7.34
N ASN A 297 -13.03 6.22 -8.51
CA ASN A 297 -12.77 7.64 -8.68
C ASN A 297 -14.10 8.43 -8.56
N LEU A 298 -14.34 9.06 -7.41
CA LEU A 298 -15.57 9.80 -7.15
C LEU A 298 -15.74 11.03 -8.05
N GLU A 299 -14.66 11.68 -8.48
CA GLU A 299 -14.75 12.82 -9.41
C GLU A 299 -15.28 12.38 -10.78
N GLU A 300 -14.91 11.18 -11.23
CA GLU A 300 -15.47 10.60 -12.45
C GLU A 300 -16.92 10.12 -12.24
N ALA A 301 -17.23 9.56 -11.08
CA ALA A 301 -18.59 9.15 -10.72
C ALA A 301 -19.56 10.35 -10.67
N VAL A 302 -19.10 11.50 -10.17
CA VAL A 302 -19.85 12.77 -10.21
C VAL A 302 -20.11 13.20 -11.65
N ARG A 303 -19.08 13.19 -12.52
CA ARG A 303 -19.24 13.53 -13.94
C ARG A 303 -20.21 12.59 -14.68
N LYS A 304 -20.28 11.32 -14.29
CA LYS A 304 -21.22 10.33 -14.84
C LYS A 304 -22.62 10.39 -14.22
N GLY A 305 -22.84 11.22 -13.20
CA GLY A 305 -24.11 11.32 -12.49
C GLY A 305 -24.43 10.12 -11.59
N SER A 306 -23.47 9.22 -11.34
CA SER A 306 -23.64 8.07 -10.44
C SER A 306 -23.30 8.40 -8.98
N PHE A 307 -22.72 9.57 -8.72
CA PHE A 307 -22.45 10.09 -7.39
C PHE A 307 -22.80 11.57 -7.32
N ARG A 308 -23.34 12.04 -6.20
CA ARG A 308 -23.73 13.44 -6.04
C ARG A 308 -22.53 14.32 -5.70
N GLU A 309 -22.46 15.47 -6.36
CA GLU A 309 -21.40 16.46 -6.19
C GLU A 309 -21.38 17.05 -4.76
N ASP A 310 -22.56 17.40 -4.23
CA ASP A 310 -22.71 17.95 -2.87
C ASP A 310 -22.18 17.01 -1.78
N LEU A 311 -22.54 15.73 -1.86
CA LEU A 311 -22.05 14.69 -0.96
C LEU A 311 -20.54 14.49 -1.08
N PHE A 312 -20.00 14.51 -2.30
CA PHE A 312 -18.56 14.37 -2.52
C PHE A 312 -17.78 15.46 -1.79
N PHE A 313 -18.18 16.73 -1.94
CA PHE A 313 -17.51 17.84 -1.26
C PHE A 313 -17.63 17.74 0.27
N ARG A 314 -18.77 17.27 0.79
CA ARG A 314 -18.97 17.12 2.25
C ARG A 314 -18.16 15.98 2.85
N LEU A 315 -17.99 14.87 2.12
CA LEU A 315 -17.17 13.74 2.55
C LEU A 315 -15.67 14.04 2.42
N ASN A 316 -15.26 14.74 1.36
CA ASN A 316 -13.87 15.03 1.04
C ASN A 316 -13.32 16.23 1.84
N THR A 317 -13.57 16.28 3.14
CA THR A 317 -13.02 17.32 4.03
C THR A 317 -11.55 17.03 4.37
N LEU A 318 -11.24 15.79 4.71
CA LEU A 318 -9.89 15.27 4.88
C LEU A 318 -9.73 14.04 4.00
N ASN A 319 -8.64 13.95 3.23
CA ASN A 319 -8.40 12.83 2.32
C ASN A 319 -7.12 12.06 2.71
N ILE A 320 -7.22 10.73 2.76
CA ILE A 320 -6.08 9.83 2.87
C ILE A 320 -6.05 8.96 1.61
N THR A 321 -4.98 9.09 0.83
CA THR A 321 -4.78 8.27 -0.38
C THR A 321 -3.90 7.09 -0.07
N MET A 322 -4.42 5.88 -0.28
CA MET A 322 -3.71 4.63 -0.06
C MET A 322 -2.89 4.24 -1.29
N PRO A 323 -1.56 4.14 -1.19
CA PRO A 323 -0.74 3.73 -2.31
C PRO A 323 -0.98 2.24 -2.64
N PRO A 324 -1.07 1.89 -3.93
CA PRO A 324 -1.13 0.50 -4.34
C PRO A 324 0.17 -0.23 -3.98
N LEU A 325 0.09 -1.54 -3.79
CA LEU A 325 1.21 -2.35 -3.30
C LEU A 325 2.45 -2.29 -4.22
N ARG A 326 2.24 -2.11 -5.52
CA ARG A 326 3.30 -1.92 -6.53
C ARG A 326 4.13 -0.62 -6.39
N GLU A 327 3.62 0.37 -5.67
CA GLU A 327 4.32 1.63 -5.37
C GLU A 327 5.07 1.56 -4.04
N ARG A 328 4.84 0.50 -3.26
CA ARG A 328 5.48 0.21 -1.96
C ARG A 328 6.08 -1.20 -1.95
N ALA A 329 6.96 -1.47 -2.91
CA ALA A 329 7.55 -2.81 -3.09
C ALA A 329 8.29 -3.33 -1.84
N GLU A 330 8.86 -2.42 -1.04
CA GLU A 330 9.51 -2.74 0.24
C GLU A 330 8.55 -3.39 1.25
N ASP A 331 7.25 -3.04 1.20
CA ASP A 331 6.23 -3.60 2.08
C ASP A 331 5.82 -5.02 1.68
N ILE A 332 6.09 -5.43 0.44
CA ILE A 332 5.69 -6.76 -0.06
C ILE A 332 6.35 -7.86 0.75
N ILE A 333 7.68 -7.77 0.94
CA ILE A 333 8.43 -8.79 1.69
C ILE A 333 8.05 -8.80 3.16
N LEU A 334 7.79 -7.61 3.70
CA LEU A 334 7.37 -7.43 5.09
C LEU A 334 6.01 -8.12 5.36
N LEU A 335 5.02 -7.79 4.54
CA LEU A 335 3.68 -8.36 4.59
C LEU A 335 3.71 -9.86 4.29
N ALA A 336 4.52 -10.29 3.32
CA ALA A 336 4.68 -11.70 2.99
C ALA A 336 5.17 -12.51 4.18
N ARG A 337 6.26 -12.07 4.81
CA ARG A 337 6.82 -12.68 6.02
C ARG A 337 5.79 -12.75 7.14
N HIS A 338 5.03 -11.67 7.35
CA HIS A 338 4.01 -11.70 8.38
C HIS A 338 2.92 -12.72 8.09
N TYR A 339 2.31 -12.70 6.91
CA TYR A 339 1.19 -13.61 6.61
C TYR A 339 1.63 -15.07 6.67
N LEU A 340 2.86 -15.37 6.22
CA LEU A 340 3.47 -16.68 6.40
C LEU A 340 3.60 -17.05 7.88
N LYS A 341 4.26 -16.20 8.69
CA LYS A 341 4.44 -16.41 10.14
C LYS A 341 3.11 -16.61 10.85
N LYS A 342 2.12 -15.78 10.52
CA LYS A 342 0.77 -15.85 11.09
C LYS A 342 0.11 -17.18 10.75
N THR A 343 0.06 -17.55 9.47
CA THR A 343 -0.56 -18.81 9.05
C THR A 343 0.17 -20.02 9.63
N PHE A 344 1.51 -20.04 9.67
CA PHE A 344 2.28 -21.12 10.31
C PHE A 344 1.94 -21.27 11.80
N THR A 345 1.74 -20.15 12.50
CA THR A 345 1.35 -20.14 13.91
C THR A 345 -0.08 -20.69 14.09
N GLU A 346 -1.02 -20.29 13.22
CA GLU A 346 -2.41 -20.77 13.23
C GLU A 346 -2.51 -22.28 12.99
N ILE A 347 -1.69 -22.83 12.08
CA ILE A 347 -1.63 -24.28 11.81
C ILE A 347 -0.67 -25.02 12.76
N ARG A 348 -0.18 -24.36 13.82
CA ARG A 348 0.67 -24.94 14.89
C ARG A 348 1.98 -25.56 14.39
N THR A 349 2.56 -25.00 13.31
CA THR A 349 3.91 -25.36 12.89
C THR A 349 4.92 -24.84 13.91
N VAL A 350 5.98 -25.61 14.19
CA VAL A 350 7.03 -25.21 15.12
C VAL A 350 8.11 -24.42 14.35
N PRO A 351 8.60 -23.28 14.88
CA PRO A 351 9.73 -22.56 14.29
C PRO A 351 11.00 -23.42 14.17
N PRO A 352 11.94 -23.09 13.26
CA PRO A 352 11.95 -21.91 12.39
C PRO A 352 10.96 -22.02 11.22
N TYR A 353 10.26 -20.93 10.94
CA TYR A 353 9.31 -20.87 9.84
C TYR A 353 10.04 -20.74 8.49
N PRO A 354 9.65 -21.50 7.46
CA PRO A 354 10.20 -21.35 6.12
C PRO A 354 9.98 -19.95 5.58
N MET A 355 11.04 -19.35 5.02
CA MET A 355 11.00 -18.01 4.43
C MET A 355 11.23 -18.06 2.92
N PRO A 356 10.70 -17.10 2.15
CA PRO A 356 11.02 -16.96 0.73
C PRO A 356 12.53 -16.87 0.48
N ASP A 357 13.04 -17.67 -0.44
CA ASP A 357 14.41 -17.55 -0.97
C ASP A 357 14.58 -16.27 -1.83
N ASP A 358 15.81 -15.94 -2.22
CA ASP A 358 16.07 -14.69 -2.94
C ASP A 358 15.36 -14.60 -4.31
N ALA A 359 15.25 -15.73 -5.01
CA ALA A 359 14.54 -15.80 -6.29
C ALA A 359 13.03 -15.56 -6.12
N CYS A 360 12.46 -16.13 -5.07
CA CYS A 360 11.08 -15.94 -4.66
C CYS A 360 10.82 -14.49 -4.25
N ARG A 361 11.72 -13.89 -3.46
CA ARG A 361 11.63 -12.47 -3.07
C ARG A 361 11.66 -11.54 -4.28
N ASP A 362 12.57 -11.76 -5.23
CA ASP A 362 12.63 -10.97 -6.46
C ASP A 362 11.32 -11.04 -7.24
N LEU A 363 10.77 -12.25 -7.42
CA LEU A 363 9.47 -12.44 -8.08
C LEU A 363 8.35 -11.69 -7.36
N LEU A 364 8.25 -11.84 -6.04
CA LEU A 364 7.22 -11.17 -5.23
C LEU A 364 7.33 -9.65 -5.35
N MET A 365 8.53 -9.07 -5.34
CA MET A 365 8.73 -7.62 -5.48
C MET A 365 8.42 -7.09 -6.88
N ARG A 366 8.62 -7.91 -7.92
CA ARG A 366 8.40 -7.50 -9.32
C ARG A 366 6.97 -7.65 -9.78
N TYR A 367 6.21 -8.55 -9.18
CA TYR A 367 4.80 -8.72 -9.49
C TYR A 367 4.01 -7.47 -9.07
N THR A 368 3.07 -7.03 -9.90
CA THR A 368 2.34 -5.76 -9.68
C THR A 368 1.22 -5.85 -8.64
N TRP A 369 0.84 -7.06 -8.19
CA TRP A 369 -0.20 -7.28 -7.18
C TRP A 369 -1.51 -6.51 -7.48
N PRO A 370 -2.23 -6.84 -8.58
CA PRO A 370 -3.48 -6.17 -8.93
C PRO A 370 -4.55 -6.22 -7.82
N GLY A 371 -4.57 -7.25 -6.98
CA GLY A 371 -5.44 -7.35 -5.80
C GLY A 371 -4.78 -6.86 -4.50
N ASN A 372 -3.63 -6.17 -4.61
CA ASN A 372 -2.90 -5.54 -3.53
C ASN A 372 -2.62 -6.50 -2.35
N VAL A 373 -2.78 -6.03 -1.11
CA VAL A 373 -2.49 -6.78 0.12
C VAL A 373 -3.44 -7.97 0.28
N ARG A 374 -4.69 -7.86 -0.22
CA ARG A 374 -5.66 -8.97 -0.19
C ARG A 374 -5.20 -10.16 -1.04
N GLU A 375 -4.66 -9.89 -2.23
CA GLU A 375 -4.06 -10.94 -3.07
C GLU A 375 -2.81 -11.52 -2.41
N LEU A 376 -1.89 -10.68 -1.94
CA LEU A 376 -0.66 -11.13 -1.27
C LEU A 376 -0.97 -12.04 -0.08
N ARG A 377 -1.89 -11.63 0.80
CA ARG A 377 -2.34 -12.44 1.93
C ARG A 377 -2.83 -13.81 1.46
N ASN A 378 -3.72 -13.85 0.47
CA ASN A 378 -4.28 -15.10 -0.04
C ASN A 378 -3.20 -16.02 -0.61
N VAL A 379 -2.24 -15.47 -1.35
CA VAL A 379 -1.12 -16.24 -1.90
C VAL A 379 -0.26 -16.82 -0.77
N MET A 380 0.17 -16.00 0.19
CA MET A 380 1.03 -16.43 1.30
C MET A 380 0.35 -17.45 2.22
N THR A 381 -0.92 -17.24 2.56
CA THR A 381 -1.69 -18.19 3.36
C THR A 381 -1.82 -19.54 2.64
N ARG A 382 -2.11 -19.54 1.34
CA ARG A 382 -2.17 -20.79 0.55
C ARG A 382 -0.82 -21.48 0.47
N THR A 383 0.27 -20.72 0.26
CA THR A 383 1.63 -21.26 0.27
C THR A 383 1.95 -21.92 1.60
N ALA A 384 1.68 -21.26 2.74
CA ALA A 384 1.96 -21.83 4.06
C ALA A 384 1.18 -23.12 4.35
N ILE A 385 -0.09 -23.21 3.91
CA ILE A 385 -0.93 -24.40 4.12
C ILE A 385 -0.49 -25.58 3.24
N LEU A 386 -0.08 -25.31 1.99
CA LEU A 386 0.25 -26.34 1.00
C LEU A 386 1.74 -26.71 0.99
N LEU A 387 2.57 -26.05 1.81
CA LEU A 387 3.99 -26.32 1.87
C LEU A 387 4.28 -27.71 2.43
N ASN A 388 5.14 -28.46 1.74
CA ASN A 388 5.56 -29.78 2.20
C ASN A 388 6.32 -29.67 3.54
N PRO A 389 6.05 -30.58 4.51
CA PRO A 389 6.77 -30.59 5.79
C PRO A 389 8.28 -30.72 5.62
N GLY A 390 9.05 -30.05 6.47
CA GLY A 390 10.52 -30.15 6.52
C GLY A 390 11.30 -29.23 5.56
N ARG A 391 10.61 -28.43 4.73
CA ARG A 391 11.25 -27.34 3.97
C ARG A 391 11.84 -26.31 4.93
N ARG A 392 13.02 -25.78 4.60
CA ARG A 392 13.64 -24.65 5.32
C ARG A 392 13.41 -23.30 4.63
N GLU A 393 13.17 -23.32 3.33
CA GLU A 393 12.95 -22.15 2.48
C GLU A 393 11.80 -22.40 1.51
N ILE A 394 11.16 -21.32 1.08
CA ILE A 394 10.04 -21.32 0.12
C ILE A 394 10.60 -20.84 -1.22
N SER A 395 10.65 -21.74 -2.19
CA SER A 395 11.03 -21.41 -3.57
C SER A 395 9.82 -20.93 -4.38
N VAL A 396 10.07 -20.37 -5.56
CA VAL A 396 9.00 -19.98 -6.51
C VAL A 396 8.08 -21.16 -6.84
N ALA A 397 8.63 -22.36 -6.97
CA ALA A 397 7.86 -23.57 -7.29
C ALA A 397 6.92 -24.01 -6.15
N ASP A 398 7.20 -23.59 -4.91
CA ASP A 398 6.36 -23.90 -3.76
C ASP A 398 5.15 -22.96 -3.66
N ILE A 399 5.10 -21.87 -4.44
CA ILE A 399 3.94 -20.96 -4.49
C ILE A 399 2.87 -21.56 -5.44
N PRO A 400 1.69 -21.97 -4.94
CA PRO A 400 0.63 -22.59 -5.73
C PRO A 400 -0.17 -21.55 -6.55
N TYR A 401 0.38 -20.36 -6.74
CA TYR A 401 -0.22 -19.23 -7.44
C TYR A 401 0.41 -19.08 -8.83
N ARG A 402 -0.43 -18.96 -9.85
CA ARG A 402 0.02 -18.69 -11.21
C ARG A 402 0.16 -17.18 -11.39
N PHE A 403 1.40 -16.71 -11.32
CA PHE A 403 1.72 -15.33 -11.64
C PHE A 403 1.52 -15.07 -13.13
N ASP A 404 0.77 -14.02 -13.43
CA ASP A 404 0.58 -13.51 -14.78
C ASP A 404 1.87 -12.84 -15.26
N PRO A 405 2.53 -13.33 -16.33
CA PRO A 405 3.79 -12.77 -16.81
C PRO A 405 3.68 -11.30 -17.22
N GLU A 406 2.53 -10.86 -17.72
CA GLU A 406 2.31 -9.46 -18.14
C GLU A 406 2.32 -8.50 -16.95
N LYS A 407 2.09 -9.03 -15.74
CA LYS A 407 2.05 -8.28 -14.49
C LYS A 407 3.38 -8.31 -13.73
N ILE A 408 4.45 -8.82 -14.33
CA ILE A 408 5.80 -8.84 -13.74
C ILE A 408 6.64 -7.72 -14.36
N ARG A 409 7.16 -6.81 -13.51
CA ARG A 409 8.05 -5.74 -13.97
C ARG A 409 9.39 -6.31 -14.49
N PRO A 410 9.93 -5.82 -15.62
CA PRO A 410 11.23 -6.26 -16.13
C PRO A 410 12.39 -5.81 -15.21
N HIS A 411 13.52 -6.53 -15.24
CA HIS A 411 14.73 -6.11 -14.52
C HIS A 411 15.27 -4.81 -15.13
N HIS A 412 15.44 -3.77 -14.32
CA HIS A 412 16.38 -2.71 -14.62
C HIS A 412 17.77 -3.18 -14.18
N THR A 413 18.53 -3.80 -15.08
CA THR A 413 19.96 -4.00 -14.88
C THR A 413 20.59 -2.60 -14.73
N ARG A 414 21.13 -2.30 -13.55
CA ARG A 414 21.97 -1.11 -13.34
C ARG A 414 23.18 -1.22 -14.27
N SER A 415 23.12 -0.57 -15.43
CA SER A 415 24.35 -0.22 -16.15
C SER A 415 25.02 0.91 -15.39
N ALA A 416 26.20 0.60 -14.83
CA ALA A 416 27.11 1.59 -14.30
C ALA A 416 27.39 2.64 -15.38
N VAL A 417 26.95 3.88 -15.17
CA VAL A 417 27.37 5.02 -15.96
C VAL A 417 28.56 5.63 -15.22
N THR A 418 29.76 5.33 -15.71
CA THR A 418 30.95 6.13 -15.46
C THR A 418 30.71 7.51 -16.08
N ASN A 419 30.49 8.53 -15.24
CA ASN A 419 30.51 9.92 -15.68
C ASN A 419 31.96 10.32 -15.95
N GLU A 420 32.38 10.26 -17.21
CA GLU A 420 33.44 11.14 -17.72
C GLU A 420 32.79 12.22 -18.57
N THR A 421 32.91 13.45 -18.09
CA THR A 421 32.50 14.69 -18.75
C THR A 421 33.49 15.03 -19.88
N PRO A 422 33.05 15.35 -21.10
CA PRO A 422 33.87 16.12 -22.04
C PRO A 422 33.50 17.62 -21.98
N PRO A 423 34.46 18.53 -22.23
CA PRO A 423 34.31 19.96 -21.98
C PRO A 423 33.57 20.70 -23.10
N ALA A 424 33.11 21.89 -22.72
CA ALA A 424 32.36 22.84 -23.53
C ALA A 424 33.17 23.54 -24.65
N GLY A 425 32.46 23.91 -25.72
CA GLY A 425 32.88 24.80 -26.81
C GLY A 425 32.27 24.30 -28.13
N THR A 426 31.62 25.08 -28.99
CA THR A 426 31.50 26.53 -29.17
C THR A 426 30.20 26.81 -29.94
N ARG A 427 29.66 28.02 -29.72
CA ARG A 427 28.50 28.62 -30.39
C ARG A 427 28.66 28.65 -31.91
N GLU A 428 27.57 28.54 -32.65
CA GLU A 428 27.27 29.45 -33.75
C GLU A 428 25.76 29.56 -34.03
N THR A 429 25.37 30.78 -34.37
CA THR A 429 24.04 31.36 -34.48
C THR A 429 23.43 31.14 -35.87
N HIS A 430 22.10 31.03 -35.99
CA HIS A 430 21.34 31.85 -36.96
C HIS A 430 19.81 31.77 -36.75
N ASN A 431 19.19 32.95 -36.88
CA ASN A 431 17.75 33.25 -36.84
C ASN A 431 16.97 32.66 -38.04
N PRO A 432 15.63 32.59 -37.97
CA PRO A 432 14.77 31.92 -38.95
C PRO A 432 14.34 32.83 -40.11
N PRO A 433 13.85 32.25 -41.22
CA PRO A 433 12.78 32.87 -41.97
C PRO A 433 11.59 31.94 -42.22
N SER A 434 10.48 32.60 -42.51
CA SER A 434 9.10 32.14 -42.57
C SER A 434 8.67 31.44 -43.86
N ALA A 435 7.60 30.66 -43.70
CA ALA A 435 6.44 30.50 -44.59
C ALA A 435 6.48 29.52 -45.78
N ALA A 436 5.35 28.77 -45.81
CA ALA A 436 4.67 28.08 -46.92
C ALA A 436 5.12 26.64 -47.27
N GLY A 437 4.14 25.73 -47.28
CA GLY A 437 4.18 24.49 -48.07
C GLY A 437 3.78 23.22 -47.32
N GLU A 438 2.70 22.61 -47.77
CA GLU A 438 2.18 21.29 -47.39
C GLU A 438 3.22 20.17 -47.50
N GLY A 439 3.13 19.13 -46.65
CA GLY A 439 3.72 17.81 -46.95
C GLY A 439 4.34 17.04 -45.78
N ALA A 440 3.78 15.86 -45.52
CA ALA A 440 4.44 14.62 -45.08
C ALA A 440 5.36 14.64 -43.82
N PHE A 441 4.83 14.14 -42.70
CA PHE A 441 5.67 13.62 -41.61
C PHE A 441 6.30 12.27 -42.02
N THR A 442 7.59 12.29 -42.36
CA THR A 442 8.39 11.13 -42.74
C THR A 442 8.93 10.34 -41.53
N ARG A 443 8.28 9.22 -41.24
CA ARG A 443 8.72 7.85 -40.87
C ARG A 443 10.09 7.51 -40.21
N THR A 444 10.95 8.41 -39.71
CA THR A 444 12.36 8.00 -39.42
C THR A 444 12.87 8.02 -37.97
N ASP A 445 12.06 8.35 -36.96
CA ASP A 445 12.55 8.34 -35.56
C ASP A 445 11.99 7.22 -34.66
N LEU A 446 11.04 6.41 -35.14
CA LEU A 446 10.53 5.23 -34.41
C LEU A 446 11.31 3.94 -34.70
N THR A 447 12.32 3.99 -35.57
CA THR A 447 13.13 2.84 -36.01
C THR A 447 14.41 2.60 -35.20
N GLN A 448 14.82 3.53 -34.32
CA GLN A 448 16.02 3.32 -33.49
C GLN A 448 15.73 2.63 -32.15
N GLN A 449 14.57 2.83 -31.53
CA GLN A 449 14.23 2.16 -30.26
C GLN A 449 13.81 0.69 -30.42
N ASN A 450 13.37 0.27 -31.62
CA ASN A 450 13.10 -1.15 -31.93
C ASN A 450 14.34 -1.93 -32.42
N ARG A 451 15.52 -1.30 -32.51
CA ARG A 451 16.74 -1.95 -33.04
C ARG A 451 17.56 -2.72 -32.00
N ILE A 452 17.28 -2.58 -30.71
CA ILE A 452 18.08 -3.26 -29.67
C ILE A 452 17.56 -4.68 -29.38
N TYR A 453 16.29 -5.00 -29.65
CA TYR A 453 15.70 -6.30 -29.29
C TYR A 453 15.84 -7.41 -30.35
N ASN A 454 16.36 -7.12 -31.55
CA ASN A 454 16.39 -8.09 -32.67
C ASN A 454 17.81 -8.43 -33.18
N ARG A 455 18.88 -8.15 -32.43
CA ARG A 455 20.25 -8.41 -32.91
C ARG A 455 20.76 -9.84 -32.66
N GLU A 456 20.09 -10.65 -31.85
CA GLU A 456 20.54 -12.03 -31.57
C GLU A 456 20.10 -13.10 -32.58
N TYR A 457 19.27 -12.78 -33.58
CA TYR A 457 18.75 -13.79 -34.52
C TYR A 457 19.06 -13.56 -36.00
N LEU A 458 19.86 -12.56 -36.34
CA LEU A 458 20.23 -12.30 -37.74
C LEU A 458 21.74 -12.08 -37.85
N SER A 459 22.49 -13.18 -37.77
CA SER A 459 23.78 -13.23 -38.45
C SER A 459 23.52 -13.34 -39.96
N GLU A 460 24.23 -12.49 -40.69
CA GLU A 460 24.15 -12.28 -42.12
C GLU A 460 24.48 -13.57 -42.89
N ASN A 461 23.56 -14.00 -43.76
CA ASN A 461 23.79 -14.55 -45.11
C ASN A 461 22.62 -15.44 -45.56
N ASN A 462 21.58 -14.84 -46.15
CA ASN A 462 21.04 -15.27 -47.44
C ASN A 462 19.83 -14.43 -47.83
N SER A 463 19.99 -13.64 -48.88
CA SER A 463 18.92 -13.12 -49.70
C SER A 463 18.25 -14.28 -50.46
N GLY A 464 16.97 -14.52 -50.20
CA GLY A 464 16.12 -15.38 -51.02
C GLY A 464 15.51 -16.57 -50.29
N LYS A 465 14.18 -16.69 -50.42
CA LYS A 465 13.26 -17.74 -49.92
C LYS A 465 12.63 -17.47 -48.55
N TYR A 466 11.57 -16.65 -48.54
CA TYR A 466 10.55 -16.65 -47.49
C TYR A 466 9.47 -17.71 -47.76
N ASN A 467 9.90 -18.93 -48.10
CA ASN A 467 9.06 -20.12 -47.99
C ASN A 467 9.84 -21.10 -47.09
N SER A 468 9.17 -21.55 -46.03
CA SER A 468 9.61 -22.48 -44.97
C SER A 468 10.67 -21.98 -43.96
N LEU A 469 10.18 -21.61 -42.77
CA LEU A 469 10.90 -21.67 -41.49
C LEU A 469 10.42 -22.91 -40.71
N PRO A 470 11.21 -23.44 -39.76
CA PRO A 470 11.23 -24.86 -39.40
C PRO A 470 9.97 -25.33 -38.67
N GLU A 471 9.56 -26.58 -38.95
CA GLU A 471 8.68 -27.34 -38.07
C GLU A 471 9.35 -27.53 -36.70
N VAL A 472 8.96 -26.72 -35.74
CA VAL A 472 9.18 -27.01 -34.32
C VAL A 472 7.88 -27.57 -33.77
N ARG A 473 7.86 -28.90 -33.63
CA ARG A 473 6.77 -29.68 -33.05
C ARG A 473 6.46 -29.18 -31.63
N GLY A 474 5.29 -28.57 -31.48
CA GLY A 474 4.76 -28.15 -30.18
C GLY A 474 3.70 -27.07 -30.34
N GLN A 475 2.57 -27.46 -30.94
CA GLN A 475 1.35 -26.67 -31.19
C GLN A 475 1.11 -25.56 -30.15
N ARG A 476 1.41 -24.32 -30.53
CA ARG A 476 0.87 -23.14 -29.86
C ARG A 476 0.16 -22.29 -30.90
N ASP A 477 -1.14 -22.24 -30.75
CA ASP A 477 -2.08 -21.47 -31.55
C ASP A 477 -1.86 -19.99 -31.22
N TYR A 478 -1.12 -19.24 -32.07
CA TYR A 478 -0.96 -17.78 -31.97
C TYR A 478 -1.52 -17.05 -33.20
N VAL A 479 -2.24 -15.93 -33.00
CA VAL A 479 -2.60 -15.00 -34.09
C VAL A 479 -1.50 -13.96 -34.22
N TYR A 480 -0.88 -13.85 -35.40
CA TYR A 480 0.00 -12.73 -35.71
C TYR A 480 -0.82 -11.52 -36.21
N ILE A 481 -0.67 -10.38 -35.52
CA ILE A 481 -1.27 -9.09 -35.87
C ILE A 481 -0.16 -8.15 -36.35
N ALA A 482 -0.24 -7.72 -37.61
CA ALA A 482 0.72 -6.76 -38.17
C ALA A 482 0.28 -5.31 -37.87
N PRO A 483 1.20 -4.38 -37.58
CA PRO A 483 0.87 -2.96 -37.46
C PRO A 483 0.22 -2.42 -38.74
N GLY A 484 -0.97 -1.82 -38.61
CA GLY A 484 -1.77 -1.29 -39.73
C GLY A 484 -2.90 -2.21 -40.20
N GLU A 485 -3.05 -3.41 -39.64
CA GLU A 485 -4.22 -4.26 -39.89
C GLU A 485 -5.49 -3.64 -39.33
N THR A 486 -6.59 -3.77 -40.08
CA THR A 486 -7.88 -3.26 -39.60
C THR A 486 -8.39 -4.15 -38.46
N MET A 487 -9.18 -3.55 -37.55
CA MET A 487 -9.82 -4.31 -36.47
C MET A 487 -10.72 -5.45 -37.00
N ALA A 488 -11.30 -5.28 -38.21
CA ALA A 488 -12.10 -6.31 -38.85
C ALA A 488 -11.25 -7.52 -39.29
N ASP A 489 -10.03 -7.29 -39.79
CA ASP A 489 -9.12 -8.36 -40.21
C ASP A 489 -8.58 -9.14 -39.00
N ILE A 490 -8.26 -8.43 -37.92
CA ILE A 490 -7.84 -9.02 -36.65
C ILE A 490 -8.97 -9.89 -36.07
N GLU A 491 -10.19 -9.36 -36.06
CA GLU A 491 -11.39 -10.08 -35.59
C GLU A 491 -11.62 -11.35 -36.43
N MET A 492 -11.51 -11.27 -37.76
CA MET A 492 -11.69 -12.41 -38.66
C MET A 492 -10.61 -13.49 -38.46
N LYS A 493 -9.35 -13.11 -38.22
CA LYS A 493 -8.27 -14.07 -37.91
C LYS A 493 -8.53 -14.79 -36.59
N ALA A 494 -8.96 -14.08 -35.55
CA ALA A 494 -9.34 -14.67 -34.27
C ALA A 494 -10.49 -15.67 -34.45
N ILE A 495 -11.55 -15.31 -35.18
CA ILE A 495 -12.69 -16.19 -35.46
C ILE A 495 -12.25 -17.47 -36.18
N ARG A 496 -11.45 -17.36 -37.24
CA ARG A 496 -10.99 -18.53 -38.02
C ARG A 496 -10.12 -19.46 -37.20
N MET A 497 -9.24 -18.90 -36.39
CA MET A 497 -8.34 -19.68 -35.55
C MET A 497 -9.09 -20.41 -34.44
N THR A 498 -10.06 -19.77 -33.79
CA THR A 498 -10.91 -20.44 -32.81
C THR A 498 -11.77 -21.53 -33.46
N LEU A 499 -12.28 -21.30 -34.67
CA LEU A 499 -13.01 -22.34 -35.42
C LEU A 499 -12.10 -23.52 -35.79
N ALA A 500 -10.84 -23.28 -36.16
CA ALA A 500 -9.88 -24.35 -36.40
C ALA A 500 -9.59 -25.14 -35.10
N HIS A 501 -9.43 -24.43 -33.98
CA HIS A 501 -9.18 -25.03 -32.67
C HIS A 501 -10.37 -25.87 -32.17
N THR A 502 -11.62 -25.45 -32.45
CA THR A 502 -12.82 -26.20 -32.06
C THR A 502 -13.25 -27.25 -33.09
N GLY A 503 -12.43 -27.54 -34.10
CA GLY A 503 -12.76 -28.50 -35.16
C GLY A 503 -13.98 -28.10 -36.01
N GLY A 504 -14.23 -26.80 -36.15
CA GLY A 504 -15.35 -26.24 -36.92
C GLY A 504 -16.66 -26.11 -36.13
N ASN A 505 -16.66 -26.42 -34.83
CA ASN A 505 -17.84 -26.24 -33.99
C ASN A 505 -18.11 -24.75 -33.72
N LYS A 506 -19.11 -24.21 -34.43
CA LYS A 506 -19.49 -22.79 -34.38
C LYS A 506 -20.06 -22.36 -33.03
N SER A 507 -20.78 -23.24 -32.33
CA SER A 507 -21.34 -22.94 -31.01
C SER A 507 -20.25 -22.86 -29.95
N GLU A 508 -19.29 -23.78 -30.00
CA GLU A 508 -18.16 -23.79 -29.08
C GLU A 508 -17.17 -22.65 -29.38
N ALA A 509 -16.95 -22.32 -30.66
CA ALA A 509 -16.14 -21.16 -31.04
C ALA A 509 -16.77 -19.83 -30.57
N ALA A 510 -18.09 -19.69 -30.69
CA ALA A 510 -18.81 -18.51 -30.20
C ALA A 510 -18.70 -18.38 -28.67
N ARG A 511 -18.78 -19.51 -27.94
CA ARG A 511 -18.57 -19.57 -26.48
C ARG A 511 -17.17 -19.14 -26.09
N LEU A 512 -16.13 -19.66 -26.77
CA LEU A 512 -14.73 -19.32 -26.49
C LEU A 512 -14.40 -17.86 -26.80
N LEU A 513 -15.01 -17.30 -27.85
CA LEU A 513 -14.87 -15.89 -28.23
C LEU A 513 -15.79 -14.95 -27.43
N ASN A 514 -16.63 -15.49 -26.54
CA ASN A 514 -17.61 -14.74 -25.75
C ASN A 514 -18.54 -13.85 -26.62
N ILE A 515 -18.98 -14.38 -27.77
CA ILE A 515 -19.95 -13.71 -28.66
C ILE A 515 -21.16 -14.61 -28.91
N SER A 516 -22.29 -14.03 -29.29
CA SER A 516 -23.47 -14.83 -29.66
C SER A 516 -23.21 -15.65 -30.93
N THR A 517 -23.78 -16.85 -31.03
CA THR A 517 -23.71 -17.67 -32.26
C THR A 517 -24.27 -16.94 -33.48
N ARG A 518 -25.28 -16.10 -33.28
CA ARG A 518 -25.84 -15.19 -34.30
C ARG A 518 -24.81 -14.14 -34.76
N THR A 519 -24.05 -13.57 -33.84
CA THR A 519 -22.96 -12.62 -34.15
C THR A 519 -21.86 -13.30 -34.95
N LEU A 520 -21.43 -14.50 -34.52
CA LEU A 520 -20.42 -15.29 -35.23
C LEU A 520 -20.88 -15.66 -36.65
N HIS A 521 -22.15 -16.05 -36.83
CA HIS A 521 -22.73 -16.29 -38.15
C HIS A 521 -22.74 -15.05 -39.04
N ARG A 522 -23.18 -13.89 -38.53
CA ARG A 522 -23.18 -12.62 -39.28
C ARG A 522 -21.77 -12.18 -39.68
N LYS A 523 -20.76 -12.49 -38.86
CA LYS A 523 -19.36 -12.16 -39.14
C LYS A 523 -18.72 -13.11 -40.15
N LEU A 524 -19.15 -14.38 -40.21
CA LEU A 524 -18.70 -15.34 -41.21
C LEU A 524 -19.35 -15.13 -42.58
N ASN A 525 -20.61 -14.70 -42.60
CA ASN A 525 -21.38 -14.40 -43.80
C ASN A 525 -21.91 -12.97 -43.72
N PRO A 526 -21.08 -11.95 -44.02
CA PRO A 526 -21.57 -10.59 -44.18
C PRO A 526 -22.49 -10.54 -45.41
N ASP A 527 -23.72 -10.04 -45.25
CA ASP A 527 -24.67 -9.79 -46.34
C ASP A 527 -24.15 -8.73 -47.32
#